data_AF-A0A3U5YN37-F1
#
_entry.id   AF-A0A3U5YN37-F1
#
_cell.length_a   1.000
_cell.length_b   1.000
_cell.length_c   1.000
_cell.angle_alpha   90.00
_cell.angle_beta   90.00
_cell.angle_gamma   90.00
#
_symmetry.space_group_name_H-M   'P 1'
#
loop_
_entity.id
_entity.type
_entity.pdbx_description
1 polymer ?
#
loop_
_entity_poly.entity_id
_entity_poly.type
_entity_poly.pdbx_seq_one_letter_code
_entity_poly.pdbx_strand_id
1 'polypeptide(L)'
;MARKNDEQWRKHSKTISRELRNLVSNAPPGQVMKSIVAEQVKYIKSLPLEAADRVYDIQNRAIEAVVTGGRAEHFAKEIAASGDIAKSRADLIARTELGRATGALDQARALSIGSNGYIWRTAEDGDVRHSHREMEGKFVEWGRPPTLDGMTGHAGELPNCRCYKEIVFPNPHSYLA
;
A
#
# COMPACT_ATOMS: atom_id res chain seq x y z
N MET A 1 -12.79 28.52 -15.99
CA MET A 1 -12.17 28.13 -14.70
C MET A 1 -11.76 26.66 -14.66
N ALA A 2 -12.58 25.72 -15.14
CA ALA A 2 -12.25 24.27 -15.19
C ALA A 2 -10.91 23.90 -15.86
N ARG A 3 -10.58 24.48 -17.03
CA ARG A 3 -9.31 24.18 -17.75
C ARG A 3 -8.05 24.64 -17.01
N LYS A 4 -8.10 25.81 -16.35
CA LYS A 4 -7.00 26.30 -15.51
C LYS A 4 -6.84 25.42 -14.27
N ASN A 5 -7.94 24.92 -13.71
CA ASN A 5 -7.91 24.00 -12.57
C ASN A 5 -7.28 22.64 -12.93
N ASP A 6 -7.62 22.09 -14.10
CA ASP A 6 -7.03 20.84 -14.59
C ASP A 6 -5.52 20.98 -14.87
N GLU A 7 -5.09 22.08 -15.48
CA GLU A 7 -3.67 22.35 -15.71
C GLU A 7 -2.88 22.47 -14.39
N GLN A 8 -3.45 23.17 -13.40
CA GLN A 8 -2.86 23.24 -12.06
C GLN A 8 -2.80 21.86 -11.40
N TRP A 9 -3.87 21.07 -11.47
CA TRP A 9 -3.90 19.73 -10.90
C TRP A 9 -2.84 18.82 -11.53
N ARG A 10 -2.74 18.81 -12.87
CA ARG A 10 -1.71 18.06 -13.60
C ARG A 10 -0.30 18.49 -13.20
N LYS A 11 -0.06 19.78 -12.99
CA LYS A 11 1.25 20.29 -12.52
C LYS A 11 1.56 19.79 -11.11
N HIS A 12 0.59 19.84 -10.20
CA HIS A 12 0.76 19.35 -8.82
C HIS A 12 1.00 17.84 -8.79
N SER A 13 0.23 17.04 -9.52
CA SER A 13 0.43 15.59 -9.61
C SER A 13 1.83 15.25 -10.12
N LYS A 14 2.32 15.94 -11.16
CA LYS A 14 3.70 15.74 -11.66
C LYS A 14 4.76 16.04 -10.60
N THR A 15 4.59 17.12 -9.84
CA THR A 15 5.49 17.45 -8.73
C THR A 15 5.44 16.37 -7.65
N ILE A 16 4.25 15.96 -7.21
CA ILE A 16 4.07 14.92 -6.21
C ILE A 16 4.75 13.61 -6.65
N SER A 17 4.53 13.17 -7.88
CA SER A 17 5.17 11.96 -8.41
C SER A 17 6.69 12.06 -8.44
N ARG A 18 7.23 13.23 -8.81
CA ARG A 18 8.69 13.44 -8.79
C ARG A 18 9.24 13.36 -7.37
N GLU A 19 8.61 14.01 -6.40
CA GLU A 19 9.07 13.99 -5.00
C GLU A 19 8.90 12.60 -4.36
N LEU A 20 7.82 11.89 -4.69
CA LEU A 20 7.63 10.50 -4.29
C LEU A 20 8.74 9.60 -4.85
N ARG A 21 9.09 9.76 -6.12
CA ARG A 21 10.18 8.99 -6.73
C ARG A 21 11.51 9.30 -6.07
N ASN A 22 11.78 10.57 -5.79
CA ASN A 22 12.98 10.98 -5.07
C ASN A 22 13.03 10.35 -3.66
N LEU A 23 11.92 10.35 -2.93
CA LEU A 23 11.82 9.71 -1.61
C LEU A 23 12.09 8.21 -1.68
N VAL A 24 11.46 7.50 -2.62
CA VAL A 24 11.61 6.04 -2.77
C VAL A 24 13.02 5.64 -3.22
N SER A 25 13.65 6.46 -4.07
CA SER A 25 14.98 6.17 -4.60
C SER A 25 16.12 6.60 -3.67
N ASN A 26 16.00 7.76 -3.03
CA ASN A 26 17.15 8.46 -2.45
C ASN A 26 17.02 8.78 -0.95
N ALA A 27 15.85 8.58 -0.32
CA ALA A 27 15.65 8.91 1.09
C ALA A 27 15.58 7.66 1.98
N PRO A 28 15.91 7.78 3.29
CA PRO A 28 15.83 6.66 4.24
C PRO A 28 14.45 5.96 4.27
N PRO A 29 13.30 6.67 4.23
CA PRO A 29 11.99 6.00 4.14
C PRO A 29 11.85 5.12 2.88
N GLY A 30 12.48 5.49 1.75
CA GLY A 30 12.50 4.66 0.55
C GLY A 30 13.22 3.32 0.76
N GLN A 31 14.29 3.30 1.55
CA GLN A 31 15.01 2.06 1.89
C GLN A 31 14.18 1.17 2.83
N VAL A 32 13.49 1.78 3.80
CA VAL A 32 12.55 1.08 4.70
C VAL A 32 11.41 0.44 3.89
N MET A 33 10.81 1.20 2.97
CA MET A 33 9.76 0.70 2.08
C MET A 33 10.22 -0.53 1.27
N LYS A 34 11.41 -0.45 0.65
CA LYS A 34 11.99 -1.59 -0.10
C LYS A 34 12.21 -2.81 0.79
N SER A 35 12.64 -2.59 2.04
CA SER A 35 12.85 -3.66 3.02
C SER A 35 11.54 -4.34 3.44
N ILE A 36 10.48 -3.56 3.65
CA ILE A 36 9.14 -4.09 3.96
C ILE A 36 8.65 -5.00 2.83
N VAL A 37 8.76 -4.55 1.58
CA VAL A 37 8.33 -5.34 0.41
C VAL A 37 9.20 -6.59 0.24
N ALA A 38 10.52 -6.50 0.42
CA ALA A 38 11.41 -7.65 0.34
C ALA A 38 11.07 -8.74 1.36
N GLU A 39 10.73 -8.37 2.60
CA GLU A 39 10.30 -9.33 3.62
C GLU A 39 8.95 -9.98 3.27
N GLN A 40 8.03 -9.28 2.61
CA GLN A 40 6.77 -9.89 2.12
C GLN A 40 7.02 -11.02 1.11
N VAL A 41 8.00 -10.85 0.21
CA VAL A 41 8.39 -11.87 -0.79
C VAL A 41 9.05 -13.08 -0.14
N LYS A 42 9.83 -12.86 0.93
CA LYS A 42 10.55 -13.92 1.63
C LYS A 42 9.65 -14.97 2.26
N TYR A 43 8.37 -14.67 2.51
CA TYR A 43 7.39 -15.66 2.99
C TYR A 43 6.83 -16.56 1.88
N ILE A 44 7.14 -16.26 0.62
CA ILE A 44 6.80 -17.07 -0.56
C ILE A 44 7.83 -18.20 -0.71
N LYS A 45 8.08 -18.96 0.37
CA LYS A 45 9.13 -20.01 0.39
C LYS A 45 8.72 -21.33 -0.29
N SER A 46 7.62 -21.35 -1.03
CA SER A 46 7.07 -22.56 -1.63
C SER A 46 6.69 -22.43 -3.10
N LEU A 47 6.97 -21.30 -3.75
CA LEU A 47 6.68 -21.14 -5.18
C LEU A 47 7.88 -21.58 -6.05
N PRO A 48 7.62 -22.16 -7.23
CA PRO A 48 8.63 -22.30 -8.28
C PRO A 48 9.33 -20.97 -8.56
N LEU A 49 10.63 -20.99 -8.90
CA LEU A 49 11.44 -19.77 -9.10
C LEU A 49 10.79 -18.76 -10.05
N GLU A 50 10.23 -19.23 -11.17
CA GLU A 50 9.52 -18.39 -12.15
C GLU A 50 8.30 -17.68 -11.56
N ALA A 51 7.58 -18.34 -10.64
CA ALA A 51 6.43 -17.76 -9.96
C ALA A 51 6.86 -16.75 -8.88
N ALA A 52 8.00 -16.99 -8.21
CA ALA A 52 8.58 -16.03 -7.27
C ALA A 52 9.06 -14.76 -8.00
N ASP A 53 9.75 -14.91 -9.14
CA ASP A 53 10.21 -13.80 -9.97
C ASP A 53 9.02 -12.97 -10.50
N ARG A 54 7.94 -13.63 -10.91
CA ARG A 54 6.71 -12.96 -11.33
C ARG A 54 6.07 -12.14 -10.19
N VAL A 55 6.03 -12.68 -8.97
CA VAL A 55 5.50 -11.92 -7.83
C VAL A 55 6.38 -10.71 -7.52
N TYR A 56 7.69 -10.88 -7.57
CA TYR A 56 8.64 -9.79 -7.37
C TYR A 56 8.49 -8.68 -8.42
N ASP A 57 8.35 -9.02 -9.70
CA ASP A 57 8.09 -8.05 -10.77
C ASP A 57 6.79 -7.26 -10.54
N ILE A 58 5.69 -7.97 -10.23
CA ILE A 58 4.39 -7.35 -9.97
C ILE A 58 4.52 -6.37 -8.79
N GLN A 59 5.21 -6.72 -7.73
CA GLN A 59 5.39 -5.83 -6.57
C GLN A 59 6.19 -4.58 -6.91
N ASN A 60 7.32 -4.71 -7.61
CA ASN A 60 8.10 -3.54 -8.02
C ASN A 60 7.30 -2.60 -8.94
N ARG A 61 6.48 -3.17 -9.83
CA ARG A 61 5.59 -2.39 -10.70
C ARG A 61 4.46 -1.72 -9.91
N ALA A 62 3.94 -2.36 -8.87
CA ALA A 62 2.97 -1.74 -7.97
C ALA A 62 3.58 -0.54 -7.23
N ILE A 63 4.84 -0.62 -6.79
CA ILE A 63 5.57 0.52 -6.19
C ILE A 63 5.68 1.67 -7.20
N GLU A 64 6.13 1.39 -8.42
CA GLU A 64 6.24 2.44 -9.46
C GLU A 64 4.88 3.05 -9.80
N ALA A 65 3.81 2.24 -9.83
CA ALA A 65 2.45 2.72 -10.03
C ALA A 65 2.01 3.65 -8.88
N VAL A 66 2.28 3.32 -7.62
CA VAL A 66 1.98 4.21 -6.48
C VAL A 66 2.77 5.53 -6.59
N VAL A 67 4.05 5.46 -6.93
CA VAL A 67 4.93 6.63 -7.08
C VAL A 67 4.47 7.54 -8.22
N THR A 68 4.01 6.97 -9.33
CA THR A 68 3.61 7.72 -10.54
C THR A 68 2.14 8.10 -10.57
N GLY A 69 1.34 7.69 -9.57
CA GLY A 69 -0.11 7.89 -9.57
C GLY A 69 -0.84 7.03 -10.62
N GLY A 70 -0.27 5.87 -10.96
CA GLY A 70 -0.86 4.88 -11.85
C GLY A 70 -2.21 4.36 -11.34
N ARG A 71 -3.14 4.11 -12.27
CA ARG A 71 -4.47 3.57 -11.93
C ARG A 71 -4.43 2.04 -11.88
N ALA A 72 -5.15 1.46 -10.92
CA ALA A 72 -5.29 0.00 -10.77
C ALA A 72 -5.76 -0.71 -12.05
N GLU A 73 -6.65 -0.09 -12.83
CA GLU A 73 -7.13 -0.64 -14.10
C GLU A 73 -6.01 -0.82 -15.14
N HIS A 74 -5.07 0.13 -15.21
CA HIS A 74 -3.94 0.03 -16.14
C HIS A 74 -3.01 -1.10 -15.71
N PHE A 75 -2.69 -1.14 -14.42
CA PHE A 75 -1.85 -2.16 -13.82
C PHE A 75 -2.45 -3.58 -13.97
N ALA A 76 -3.78 -3.73 -13.84
CA ALA A 76 -4.47 -4.99 -14.07
C ALA A 76 -4.37 -5.49 -15.51
N LYS A 77 -4.51 -4.60 -16.51
CA LYS A 77 -4.32 -4.95 -17.94
C LYS A 77 -2.90 -5.45 -18.19
N GLU A 78 -1.95 -4.79 -17.57
CA GLU A 78 -0.53 -5.10 -17.59
C GLU A 78 -0.20 -6.49 -16.99
N ILE A 79 -0.84 -6.84 -15.87
CA ILE A 79 -0.72 -8.16 -15.23
C ILE A 79 -1.39 -9.25 -16.06
N ALA A 80 -2.56 -8.96 -16.65
CA ALA A 80 -3.29 -9.91 -17.49
C ALA A 80 -2.48 -10.26 -18.75
N ALA A 81 -1.88 -9.24 -19.38
CA ALA A 81 -1.04 -9.42 -20.57
C ALA A 81 0.25 -10.22 -20.29
N SER A 82 0.79 -10.14 -19.07
CA SER A 82 2.08 -10.78 -18.74
C SER A 82 2.01 -12.25 -18.35
N GLY A 83 0.82 -12.86 -18.24
CA GLY A 83 0.79 -14.31 -18.00
C GLY A 83 -0.57 -14.94 -17.97
N ASP A 84 -1.35 -14.71 -19.02
CA ASP A 84 -2.53 -15.48 -19.44
C ASP A 84 -3.47 -15.87 -18.29
N ILE A 85 -3.84 -14.88 -17.46
CA ILE A 85 -4.81 -15.06 -16.38
C ILE A 85 -6.12 -14.36 -16.69
N ALA A 86 -7.22 -14.90 -16.15
CA ALA A 86 -8.53 -14.27 -16.22
C ALA A 86 -8.52 -12.84 -15.68
N LYS A 87 -9.27 -11.94 -16.33
CA LYS A 87 -9.38 -10.52 -15.95
C LYS A 87 -9.70 -10.31 -14.47
N SER A 88 -10.66 -11.06 -13.93
CA SER A 88 -11.05 -10.97 -12.51
C SER A 88 -9.89 -11.27 -11.55
N ARG A 89 -9.03 -12.22 -11.93
CA ARG A 89 -7.82 -12.55 -11.16
C ARG A 89 -6.78 -11.43 -11.28
N ALA A 90 -6.58 -10.87 -12.47
CA ALA A 90 -5.68 -9.74 -12.67
C ALA A 90 -6.12 -8.50 -11.90
N ASP A 91 -7.42 -8.19 -11.89
CA ASP A 91 -8.01 -7.07 -11.13
C ASP A 91 -7.80 -7.25 -9.62
N LEU A 92 -7.99 -8.46 -9.10
CA LEU A 92 -7.76 -8.78 -7.69
C LEU A 92 -6.28 -8.60 -7.30
N ILE A 93 -5.37 -9.14 -8.12
CA ILE A 93 -3.93 -9.02 -7.90
C ILE A 93 -3.52 -7.54 -7.93
N ALA A 94 -3.94 -6.79 -8.96
CA ALA A 94 -3.60 -5.38 -9.11
C ALA A 94 -4.01 -4.55 -7.89
N ARG A 95 -5.25 -4.71 -7.41
CA ARG A 95 -5.74 -3.99 -6.23
C ARG A 95 -4.97 -4.35 -4.97
N THR A 96 -4.69 -5.64 -4.78
CA THR A 96 -3.98 -6.14 -3.60
C THR A 96 -2.55 -5.62 -3.56
N GLU A 97 -1.82 -5.72 -4.67
CA GLU A 97 -0.41 -5.30 -4.72
C GLU A 97 -0.26 -3.78 -4.67
N LEU A 98 -1.21 -3.02 -5.23
CA LEU A 98 -1.25 -1.56 -5.02
C LEU A 98 -1.53 -1.17 -3.57
N GLY A 99 -2.43 -1.89 -2.90
CA GLY A 99 -2.73 -1.70 -1.48
C GLY A 99 -1.50 -1.96 -0.60
N ARG A 100 -0.78 -3.05 -0.88
CA ARG A 100 0.49 -3.40 -0.22
C ARG A 100 1.58 -2.37 -0.46
N ALA A 101 1.77 -1.93 -1.71
CA ALA A 101 2.75 -0.90 -2.05
C ALA A 101 2.43 0.44 -1.35
N THR A 102 1.16 0.84 -1.33
CA THR A 102 0.71 2.04 -0.60
C THR A 102 0.96 1.89 0.91
N GLY A 103 0.62 0.73 1.47
CA GLY A 103 0.84 0.46 2.89
C GLY A 103 2.31 0.46 3.30
N ALA A 104 3.21 -0.08 2.48
CA ALA A 104 4.64 -0.03 2.72
C ALA A 104 5.18 1.41 2.70
N LEU A 105 4.65 2.26 1.80
CA LEU A 105 5.00 3.69 1.75
C LEU A 105 4.49 4.45 2.99
N ASP A 106 3.25 4.20 3.39
CA ASP A 106 2.64 4.80 4.59
C ASP A 106 3.42 4.44 5.85
N GLN A 107 3.71 3.15 6.02
CA GLN A 107 4.50 2.64 7.14
C GLN A 107 5.89 3.27 7.19
N ALA A 108 6.60 3.29 6.06
CA ALA A 108 7.94 3.84 6.01
C ALA A 108 7.97 5.34 6.37
N ARG A 109 6.99 6.12 5.89
CA ARG A 109 6.84 7.53 6.22
C ARG A 109 6.44 7.74 7.68
N ALA A 110 5.49 6.97 8.19
CA ALA A 110 5.05 7.03 9.58
C ALA A 110 6.20 6.72 10.55
N LEU A 111 6.96 5.65 10.29
CA LEU A 111 8.13 5.31 11.11
C LEU A 111 9.18 6.43 11.10
N SER A 112 9.38 7.10 9.96
CA SER A 112 10.36 8.20 9.85
C SER A 112 10.05 9.42 10.70
N ILE A 113 8.78 9.59 11.11
CA ILE A 113 8.33 10.67 11.99
C ILE A 113 8.06 10.20 13.42
N GLY A 114 8.43 8.95 13.78
CA GLY A 114 8.24 8.40 15.12
C GLY A 114 6.82 7.88 15.42
N SER A 115 6.02 7.62 14.39
CA SER A 115 4.71 6.99 14.56
C SER A 115 4.84 5.47 14.74
N ASN A 116 4.38 4.96 15.89
CA ASN A 116 4.44 3.53 16.23
C ASN A 116 3.31 2.69 15.61
N GLY A 117 2.29 3.34 15.05
CA GLY A 117 1.13 2.64 14.51
C GLY A 117 0.06 3.57 13.99
N TYR A 118 -1.12 3.02 13.74
CA TYR A 118 -2.25 3.73 13.17
C TYR A 118 -3.57 3.25 13.78
N ILE A 119 -4.63 4.04 13.65
CA ILE A 119 -6.00 3.61 13.91
C ILE A 119 -6.56 2.97 12.64
N TRP A 120 -7.06 1.75 12.75
CA TRP A 120 -7.67 1.04 11.64
C TRP A 120 -9.04 1.63 11.31
N ARG A 121 -9.21 2.08 10.08
CA ARG A 121 -10.46 2.61 9.55
C ARG A 121 -11.00 1.76 8.42
N THR A 122 -12.30 1.59 8.37
CA THR A 122 -13.00 0.84 7.33
C THR A 122 -13.62 1.79 6.31
N ALA A 123 -14.10 1.23 5.20
CA ALA A 123 -14.89 1.97 4.23
C ALA A 123 -16.34 2.22 4.71
N GLU A 124 -16.72 1.68 5.88
CA GLU A 124 -18.03 1.84 6.52
C GLU A 124 -19.25 1.48 5.66
N ASP A 125 -19.09 0.56 4.70
CA ASP A 125 -20.18 0.09 3.84
C ASP A 125 -20.48 -1.41 3.98
N GLY A 126 -21.49 -1.86 3.22
CA GLY A 126 -21.99 -3.24 3.27
C GLY A 126 -20.98 -4.31 2.81
N ASP A 127 -19.99 -3.92 2.01
CA ASP A 127 -18.99 -4.84 1.46
C ASP A 127 -17.80 -5.05 2.42
N VAL A 128 -17.72 -4.28 3.52
CA VAL A 128 -16.71 -4.52 4.55
C VAL A 128 -16.95 -5.90 5.17
N ARG A 129 -15.91 -6.72 5.29
CA ARG A 129 -16.02 -8.04 5.93
C ARG A 129 -16.23 -7.89 7.44
N HIS A 130 -16.87 -8.88 8.08
CA HIS A 130 -17.18 -8.79 9.52
C HIS A 130 -15.91 -8.61 10.38
N SER A 131 -14.88 -9.43 10.16
CA SER A 131 -13.57 -9.32 10.83
C SER A 131 -12.90 -7.95 10.65
N HIS A 132 -13.11 -7.30 9.51
CA HIS A 132 -12.63 -5.94 9.24
C HIS A 132 -13.44 -4.87 9.96
N ARG A 133 -14.76 -5.03 10.07
CA ARG A 133 -15.62 -4.12 10.86
C ARG A 133 -15.24 -4.13 12.33
N GLU A 134 -14.89 -5.30 12.87
CA GLU A 134 -14.41 -5.42 14.24
C GLU A 134 -13.09 -4.69 14.51
N MET A 135 -12.35 -4.31 13.46
CA MET A 135 -11.12 -3.53 13.60
C MET A 135 -11.34 -2.03 13.61
N GLU A 136 -12.55 -1.53 13.29
CA GLU A 136 -12.84 -0.10 13.27
C GLU A 136 -12.44 0.58 14.60
N GLY A 137 -11.64 1.63 14.50
CA GLY A 137 -11.16 2.40 15.65
C GLY A 137 -10.06 1.74 16.48
N LYS A 138 -9.62 0.51 16.16
CA LYS A 138 -8.56 -0.17 16.91
C LYS A 138 -7.18 0.34 16.50
N PHE A 139 -6.31 0.53 17.49
CA PHE A 139 -4.90 0.81 17.25
C PHE A 139 -4.16 -0.44 16.80
N VAL A 140 -3.36 -0.31 15.74
CA VAL A 140 -2.49 -1.35 15.19
C VAL A 140 -1.05 -0.86 15.17
N GLU A 141 -0.19 -1.55 15.91
CA GLU A 141 1.25 -1.36 15.89
C GLU A 141 1.84 -1.90 14.59
N TRP A 142 2.78 -1.17 13.98
CA TRP A 142 3.39 -1.58 12.70
C TRP A 142 4.04 -2.96 12.75
N GLY A 143 4.69 -3.30 13.87
CA GLY A 143 5.34 -4.60 14.06
C GLY A 143 4.38 -5.76 14.37
N ARG A 144 3.08 -5.50 14.57
CA ARG A 144 2.08 -6.49 14.99
C ARG A 144 0.79 -6.37 14.18
N PRO A 145 0.83 -6.62 12.86
CA PRO A 145 -0.38 -6.66 12.04
C PRO A 145 -1.37 -7.71 12.55
N PRO A 146 -2.70 -7.44 12.51
CA PRO A 146 -3.71 -8.42 12.87
C PRO A 146 -3.78 -9.56 11.84
N THR A 147 -4.34 -10.69 12.27
CA THR A 147 -4.72 -11.79 11.38
C THR A 147 -6.23 -11.81 11.22
N LEU A 148 -6.72 -11.53 10.02
CA LEU A 148 -8.14 -11.46 9.68
C LEU A 148 -8.40 -12.38 8.50
N ASP A 149 -9.51 -13.12 8.53
CA ASP A 149 -9.90 -14.06 7.45
C ASP A 149 -8.78 -15.05 7.06
N GLY A 150 -7.98 -15.48 8.04
CA GLY A 150 -6.85 -16.39 7.82
C GLY A 150 -5.61 -15.76 7.20
N MET A 151 -5.55 -14.43 7.08
CA MET A 151 -4.42 -13.70 6.49
C MET A 151 -3.91 -12.61 7.44
N THR A 152 -2.60 -12.53 7.63
CA THR A 152 -1.96 -11.46 8.39
C THR A 152 -1.66 -10.28 7.47
N GLY A 153 -2.11 -9.08 7.84
CA GLY A 153 -1.88 -7.88 7.04
C GLY A 153 -2.47 -6.62 7.66
N HIS A 154 -2.04 -5.46 7.15
CA HIS A 154 -2.55 -4.18 7.61
C HIS A 154 -3.80 -3.72 6.83
N ALA A 155 -4.42 -2.64 7.30
CA ALA A 155 -5.57 -2.03 6.64
C ALA A 155 -5.25 -1.70 5.18
N GLY A 156 -6.08 -2.18 4.25
CA GLY A 156 -5.93 -1.94 2.81
C GLY A 156 -4.99 -2.90 2.09
N GLU A 157 -4.35 -3.84 2.78
CA GLU A 157 -3.34 -4.74 2.19
C GLU A 157 -3.84 -6.17 1.93
N LEU A 158 -5.03 -6.49 2.45
CA LEU A 158 -5.70 -7.77 2.22
C LEU A 158 -6.50 -7.75 0.91
N PRO A 159 -6.79 -8.93 0.31
CA PRO A 159 -7.53 -9.00 -0.95
C PRO A 159 -8.87 -8.25 -0.92
N ASN A 160 -9.10 -7.37 -1.90
CA ASN A 160 -10.28 -6.48 -1.99
C ASN A 160 -10.54 -5.58 -0.77
N CYS A 161 -9.55 -5.39 0.10
CA CYS A 161 -9.70 -4.55 1.28
C CYS A 161 -9.70 -3.06 0.91
N ARG A 162 -10.70 -2.33 1.42
CA ARG A 162 -10.82 -0.87 1.28
C ARG A 162 -10.66 -0.13 2.62
N CYS A 163 -10.19 -0.84 3.65
CA CYS A 163 -9.77 -0.23 4.91
C CYS A 163 -8.54 0.65 4.68
N TYR A 164 -8.33 1.63 5.54
CA TYR A 164 -7.19 2.54 5.47
C TYR A 164 -6.62 2.83 6.86
N LYS A 165 -5.44 3.44 6.86
CA LYS A 165 -4.62 3.68 8.04
C LYS A 165 -4.76 5.14 8.43
N GLU A 166 -5.35 5.43 9.58
CA GLU A 166 -5.29 6.78 10.16
C GLU A 166 -4.02 6.88 11.03
N ILE A 167 -2.97 7.48 10.48
CA ILE A 167 -1.64 7.52 11.11
C ILE A 167 -1.69 8.28 12.44
N VAL A 168 -1.23 7.63 13.51
CA VAL A 168 -1.10 8.28 14.82
C VAL A 168 0.24 9.00 14.88
N PHE A 169 0.21 10.32 14.87
CA PHE A 169 1.41 11.14 15.04
C PHE A 169 1.88 11.10 16.51
N PRO A 170 3.19 11.03 16.77
CA PRO A 170 3.70 11.16 18.13
C PRO A 170 3.31 12.53 18.68
N ASN A 171 2.74 12.55 19.89
CA ASN A 171 2.32 13.79 20.53
C ASN A 171 3.57 14.60 20.95
N PRO A 172 3.73 15.86 20.51
CA PRO A 172 4.85 16.69 20.95
C PRO A 172 4.80 17.09 22.44
N HIS A 173 3.71 16.80 23.17
CA HIS A 173 3.49 17.24 24.56
C HIS A 173 3.71 16.18 25.65
N SER A 174 4.38 15.05 25.38
CA SER A 174 4.64 14.03 26.41
C SER A 174 5.66 14.43 27.50
N TYR A 175 6.22 15.64 27.45
CA TYR A 175 7.15 16.17 28.47
C TYR A 175 6.50 17.10 29.51
N LEU A 176 5.17 17.28 29.51
CA LEU A 176 4.46 18.16 30.44
C LEU A 176 3.44 17.42 31.34
N ALA A 177 3.68 16.15 31.66
CA ALA A 177 2.94 15.41 32.68
C ALA A 177 3.85 15.08 33.86
#